data_AF-A0AAN8F697-F1
#
_entry.id   AF-A0AAN8F697-F1
#
_cell.length_a   1.000
_cell.length_b   1.000
_cell.length_c   1.000
_cell.angle_alpha   90.00
_cell.angle_beta   90.00
_cell.angle_gamma   90.00
#
_symmetry.space_group_name_H-M   'P 1'
#
loop_
_entity.id
_entity.type
_entity.pdbx_description
1 polymer ?
#
loop_
_entity_poly.entity_id
_entity_poly.type
_entity_poly.pdbx_seq_one_letter_code
_entity_poly.pdbx_strand_id
1 'polypeptide(L)'
;MEVNEDGMEVEQPEASSKKPKQVYIPGVSRALQEGEELDFDPSAYNLFYSFETKWSCLSFDIIKDDNASTDFPLKCYIVAGTQADKPKNNELVVMGLKNLNPLEDDDSENDDELSDDESDDGNNAKKEAIMHSVSVSHYGGVNRIKNQRLGDGTVCAVWNDIGKVQLWNLTSAMDECSKMSTKGKEEKQVQEKPLFSYITKKEGFALGWSKLKQGDFASGDQSRNIHLYRMHEGGTWVVDQRALNGHSGKPYL
;
A
#
# COMPACT_ATOMS: atom_id res chain seq x y z
N MET A 1 -43.36 -66.62 19.19
CA MET A 1 -43.72 -65.41 18.43
C MET A 1 -43.85 -64.31 19.47
N GLU A 2 -43.04 -63.26 19.53
CA GLU A 2 -42.00 -62.75 18.64
C GLU A 2 -40.93 -62.05 19.49
N VAL A 3 -39.74 -61.97 18.90
CA VAL A 3 -38.51 -61.41 19.45
C VAL A 3 -38.56 -59.89 19.22
N ASN A 4 -38.35 -59.08 20.25
CA ASN A 4 -38.06 -57.65 20.07
C ASN A 4 -36.55 -57.46 20.29
N GLU A 5 -35.82 -57.38 19.18
CA GLU A 5 -34.42 -56.93 19.16
C GLU A 5 -34.40 -55.41 19.26
N ASP A 6 -33.74 -54.89 20.31
CA ASP A 6 -33.37 -53.49 20.43
C ASP A 6 -32.32 -53.14 19.36
N GLY A 7 -32.80 -52.66 18.20
CA GLY A 7 -32.00 -52.11 17.13
C GLY A 7 -31.53 -50.70 17.48
N MET A 8 -30.29 -50.61 17.98
CA MET A 8 -29.56 -49.36 18.17
C MET A 8 -29.26 -48.75 16.78
N GLU A 9 -30.04 -47.76 16.35
CA GLU A 9 -29.71 -46.94 15.18
C GLU A 9 -28.53 -46.04 15.55
N VAL A 10 -27.34 -46.45 15.09
CA VAL A 10 -26.14 -45.63 15.10
C VAL A 10 -26.30 -44.59 13.98
N GLU A 11 -26.66 -43.36 14.33
CA GLU A 11 -26.51 -42.21 13.43
C GLU A 11 -25.03 -42.10 13.03
N GLN A 12 -24.72 -42.47 11.79
CA GLN A 12 -23.43 -42.19 11.21
C GLN A 12 -23.30 -40.68 11.02
N PRO A 13 -22.20 -40.04 11.46
CA PRO A 13 -21.97 -38.64 11.13
C PRO A 13 -21.80 -38.56 9.62
N GLU A 14 -22.66 -37.78 8.95
CA GLU A 14 -22.47 -37.46 7.54
C GLU A 14 -21.11 -36.78 7.37
N ALA A 15 -20.17 -37.51 6.78
CA ALA A 15 -18.91 -36.96 6.33
C ALA A 15 -19.22 -35.85 5.33
N SER A 16 -19.13 -34.59 5.77
CA SER A 16 -19.32 -33.43 4.90
C SER A 16 -18.30 -33.51 3.77
N SER A 17 -18.75 -33.89 2.58
CA SER A 17 -17.90 -33.91 1.40
C SER A 17 -17.51 -32.45 1.11
N LYS A 18 -16.26 -32.06 1.42
CA LYS A 18 -15.72 -30.74 1.08
C LYS A 18 -15.87 -30.56 -0.44
N LYS A 19 -16.83 -29.72 -0.86
CA LYS A 19 -16.97 -29.35 -2.28
C LYS A 19 -15.68 -28.68 -2.74
N PRO A 20 -15.26 -28.87 -4.00
CA PRO A 20 -14.06 -28.21 -4.51
C PRO A 20 -14.23 -26.68 -4.39
N LYS A 21 -13.28 -26.01 -3.73
CA LYS A 21 -13.21 -24.54 -3.68
C LYS A 21 -13.15 -24.00 -5.11
N GLN A 22 -14.06 -23.10 -5.48
CA GLN A 22 -14.12 -22.50 -6.81
C GLN A 22 -13.82 -21.01 -6.73
N VAL A 23 -12.76 -20.56 -7.39
CA VAL A 23 -12.37 -19.14 -7.42
C VAL A 23 -13.33 -18.35 -8.31
N TYR A 24 -13.82 -17.21 -7.81
CA TYR A 24 -14.65 -16.31 -8.58
C TYR A 24 -13.81 -15.37 -9.45
N ILE A 25 -14.12 -15.30 -10.75
CA ILE A 25 -13.48 -14.42 -11.72
C ILE A 25 -14.58 -13.51 -12.32
N PRO A 26 -14.55 -12.19 -12.07
CA PRO A 26 -15.53 -11.27 -12.65
C PRO A 26 -15.61 -11.39 -14.18
N GLY A 27 -16.82 -11.60 -14.71
CA GLY A 27 -17.07 -11.74 -16.15
C GLY A 27 -16.79 -13.12 -16.75
N VAL A 28 -16.27 -14.07 -15.95
CA VAL A 28 -16.04 -15.47 -16.37
C VAL A 28 -16.85 -16.44 -15.51
N SER A 29 -16.87 -16.24 -14.20
CA SER A 29 -17.68 -17.04 -13.26
C SER A 29 -19.16 -16.66 -13.34
N ARG A 30 -20.05 -17.58 -12.95
CA ARG A 30 -21.48 -17.31 -12.84
C ARG A 30 -21.73 -16.15 -11.88
N ALA A 31 -22.77 -15.36 -12.14
CA ALA A 31 -23.19 -14.35 -11.18
C ALA A 31 -23.49 -14.98 -9.81
N LEU A 32 -23.21 -14.22 -8.75
CA LEU A 32 -23.57 -14.58 -7.38
C LEU A 32 -25.08 -14.76 -7.29
N GLN A 33 -25.52 -15.82 -6.62
CA GLN A 33 -26.93 -16.02 -6.31
C GLN A 33 -27.33 -15.13 -5.13
N GLU A 34 -28.64 -14.93 -4.95
CA GLU A 34 -29.18 -14.21 -3.80
C GLU A 34 -28.77 -14.95 -2.51
N GLY A 35 -28.00 -14.27 -1.65
CA GLY A 35 -27.43 -14.84 -0.42
C GLY A 35 -26.04 -15.47 -0.57
N GLU A 36 -25.44 -15.43 -1.76
CA GLU A 36 -24.04 -15.85 -1.97
C GLU A 36 -23.09 -14.65 -1.82
N GLU A 37 -22.18 -14.72 -0.86
CA GLU A 37 -21.13 -13.72 -0.65
C GLU A 37 -19.77 -14.26 -1.07
N LEU A 38 -18.92 -13.37 -1.60
CA LEU A 38 -17.54 -13.72 -1.90
C LEU A 38 -16.75 -13.69 -0.61
N ASP A 39 -16.19 -14.85 -0.25
CA ASP A 39 -15.25 -14.95 0.84
C ASP A 39 -13.81 -15.00 0.33
N PHE A 40 -12.90 -14.57 1.20
CA PHE A 40 -11.47 -14.57 0.97
C PHE A 40 -10.90 -15.98 1.15
N ASP A 41 -10.00 -16.40 0.26
CA ASP A 41 -9.26 -17.65 0.41
C ASP A 41 -7.86 -17.37 0.98
N PRO A 42 -7.59 -17.63 2.28
CA PRO A 42 -6.29 -17.34 2.90
C PRO A 42 -5.13 -18.08 2.24
N SER A 43 -5.37 -19.30 1.72
CA SER A 43 -4.34 -20.08 1.02
C SER A 43 -3.83 -19.45 -0.28
N ALA A 44 -4.47 -18.39 -0.78
CA ALA A 44 -4.00 -17.65 -1.95
C ALA A 44 -2.85 -16.65 -1.63
N TYR A 45 -2.52 -16.45 -0.34
CA TYR A 45 -1.59 -15.42 0.09
C TYR A 45 -0.59 -15.96 1.13
N ASN A 46 0.69 -15.60 0.98
CA ASN A 46 1.68 -15.86 2.03
C ASN A 46 1.61 -14.82 3.16
N LEU A 47 1.19 -13.59 2.84
CA LEU A 47 0.98 -12.49 3.78
C LEU A 47 -0.30 -11.75 3.41
N PHE A 48 -1.14 -11.45 4.39
CA PHE A 48 -2.30 -10.61 4.21
C PHE A 48 -2.47 -9.71 5.43
N TYR A 49 -2.43 -8.40 5.21
CA TYR A 49 -2.63 -7.39 6.24
C TYR A 49 -3.46 -6.24 5.69
N SER A 50 -4.40 -5.76 6.50
CA SER A 50 -5.19 -4.58 6.21
C SER A 50 -4.75 -3.45 7.14
N PHE A 51 -4.50 -2.28 6.57
CA PHE A 51 -4.19 -1.07 7.31
C PHE A 51 -5.02 0.09 6.79
N GLU A 52 -5.38 1.00 7.69
CA GLU A 52 -6.19 2.16 7.36
C GLU A 52 -5.40 3.45 7.47
N THR A 53 -5.58 4.32 6.48
CA THR A 53 -5.10 5.70 6.49
C THR A 53 -6.24 6.65 6.82
N LYS A 54 -5.91 7.79 7.43
CA LYS A 54 -6.88 8.84 7.79
C LYS A 54 -7.69 9.35 6.59
N TRP A 55 -7.06 9.44 5.43
CA TRP A 55 -7.66 9.88 4.17
C TRP A 55 -7.36 8.87 3.08
N SER A 56 -8.25 8.78 2.08
CA SER A 56 -8.01 7.96 0.89
C SER A 56 -6.75 8.38 0.15
N CYS A 57 -6.00 7.42 -0.36
CA CYS A 57 -4.82 7.67 -1.18
C CYS A 57 -5.08 7.20 -2.61
N LEU A 58 -5.05 8.11 -3.59
CA LEU A 58 -5.24 7.75 -5.00
C LEU A 58 -4.01 7.04 -5.58
N SER A 59 -2.84 7.25 -4.98
CA SER A 59 -1.60 6.62 -5.41
C SER A 59 -0.67 6.36 -4.25
N PHE A 60 0.14 5.32 -4.41
CA PHE A 60 1.25 4.99 -3.52
C PHE A 60 2.42 4.48 -4.35
N ASP A 61 3.59 4.41 -3.71
CA ASP A 61 4.81 3.87 -4.28
C ASP A 61 5.65 3.22 -3.18
N ILE A 62 6.39 2.16 -3.52
CA ILE A 62 7.21 1.43 -2.55
C ILE A 62 8.58 2.10 -2.44
N ILE A 63 8.98 2.44 -1.22
CA ILE A 63 10.31 2.96 -0.92
C ILE A 63 11.25 1.77 -0.74
N LYS A 64 12.37 1.77 -1.47
CA LYS A 64 13.38 0.73 -1.36
C LYS A 64 14.12 0.86 -0.02
N ASP A 65 14.12 -0.20 0.77
CA ASP A 65 14.97 -0.33 1.96
C ASP A 65 16.38 -0.77 1.53
N ASP A 66 17.40 -0.04 1.96
CA ASP A 66 18.80 -0.37 1.69
C ASP A 66 19.24 -1.62 2.46
N ASN A 67 18.55 -1.96 3.56
CA ASN A 67 18.77 -3.16 4.38
C ASN A 67 17.54 -4.09 4.37
N ALA A 68 17.01 -4.35 3.17
CA ALA A 68 15.89 -5.27 2.99
C ALA A 68 16.32 -6.72 3.34
N SER A 69 15.52 -7.37 4.19
CA SER A 69 15.62 -8.80 4.48
C SER A 69 14.48 -9.53 3.78
N THR A 70 14.74 -10.76 3.34
CA THR A 70 13.70 -11.69 2.88
C THR A 70 13.25 -12.64 3.97
N ASP A 71 13.89 -12.61 5.14
CA ASP A 71 13.56 -13.44 6.29
C ASP A 71 12.50 -12.77 7.15
N PHE A 72 11.58 -13.58 7.68
CA PHE A 72 10.54 -13.13 8.58
C PHE A 72 11.09 -12.74 9.97
N PRO A 73 10.47 -11.76 10.65
CA PRO A 73 9.36 -10.94 10.18
C PRO A 73 9.79 -9.90 9.13
N LEU A 74 8.99 -9.74 8.09
CA LEU A 74 9.24 -8.77 7.02
C LEU A 74 8.91 -7.35 7.47
N LYS A 75 9.48 -6.39 6.74
CA LYS A 75 9.16 -4.97 6.82
C LYS A 75 9.12 -4.37 5.42
N CYS A 76 8.28 -3.37 5.21
CA CYS A 76 8.30 -2.58 3.99
C CYS A 76 7.96 -1.12 4.27
N TYR A 77 8.39 -0.23 3.37
CA TYR A 77 8.11 1.18 3.45
C TYR A 77 7.39 1.64 2.19
N ILE A 78 6.35 2.43 2.38
CA ILE A 78 5.48 2.91 1.31
C ILE A 78 5.36 4.43 1.46
N VAL A 79 5.32 5.14 0.35
CA VAL A 79 4.86 6.53 0.34
C VAL A 79 3.51 6.61 -0.34
N ALA A 80 2.58 7.36 0.23
CA ALA A 80 1.30 7.66 -0.37
C ALA A 80 1.00 9.16 -0.30
N GLY A 81 0.10 9.62 -1.16
CA GLY A 81 -0.42 10.97 -1.11
C GLY A 81 -1.94 10.94 -0.95
N THR A 82 -2.45 11.78 -0.05
CA THR A 82 -3.87 11.75 0.31
C THR A 82 -4.74 12.61 -0.61
N GLN A 83 -6.04 12.27 -0.62
CA GLN A 83 -7.14 13.10 -1.12
C GLN A 83 -8.11 13.33 0.04
N ALA A 84 -8.00 14.50 0.67
CA ALA A 84 -8.79 14.93 1.81
C ALA A 84 -9.97 15.82 1.39
N ASP A 85 -10.89 16.05 2.33
CA ASP A 85 -12.06 16.91 2.16
C ASP A 85 -11.71 18.38 1.83
N LYS A 86 -10.57 18.86 2.32
CA LYS A 86 -10.10 20.24 2.17
C LYS A 86 -8.68 20.26 1.62
N PRO A 87 -8.34 21.23 0.74
CA PRO A 87 -7.00 21.31 0.15
C PRO A 87 -5.84 21.31 1.16
N LYS A 88 -6.02 21.95 2.32
CA LYS A 88 -5.00 22.06 3.37
C LYS A 88 -4.83 20.82 4.26
N ASN A 89 -5.74 19.86 4.16
CA ASN A 89 -5.75 18.64 4.98
C ASN A 89 -4.99 17.48 4.29
N ASN A 90 -4.47 17.73 3.08
CA ASN A 90 -3.73 16.71 2.35
C ASN A 90 -2.31 16.57 2.91
N GLU A 91 -1.76 15.39 2.75
CA GLU A 91 -0.49 14.98 3.33
C GLU A 91 0.23 14.02 2.36
N LEU A 92 1.56 14.11 2.35
CA LEU A 92 2.41 13.02 1.87
C LEU A 92 2.72 12.15 3.08
N VAL A 93 2.46 10.86 3.00
CA VAL A 93 2.56 9.95 4.14
C VAL A 93 3.58 8.87 3.82
N VAL A 94 4.66 8.81 4.60
CA VAL A 94 5.58 7.68 4.62
C VAL A 94 5.06 6.70 5.65
N MET A 95 4.79 5.47 5.24
CA MET A 95 4.28 4.39 6.07
C MET A 95 5.33 3.29 6.18
N GLY A 96 5.58 2.84 7.41
CA GLY A 96 6.48 1.72 7.70
C GLY A 96 5.69 0.57 8.29
N LEU A 97 5.54 -0.50 7.50
CA LEU A 97 4.86 -1.71 7.90
C LEU A 97 5.91 -2.66 8.47
N LYS A 98 5.77 -3.04 9.74
CA LYS A 98 6.76 -3.84 10.49
C LYS A 98 6.10 -5.04 11.14
N ASN A 99 6.93 -6.01 11.50
CA ASN A 99 6.51 -7.28 12.12
C ASN A 99 5.53 -8.08 11.24
N LEU A 100 5.75 -8.08 9.92
CA LEU A 100 4.90 -8.78 8.96
C LEU A 100 5.30 -10.26 8.93
N ASN A 101 4.47 -11.12 9.51
CA ASN A 101 4.67 -12.58 9.58
C ASN A 101 3.85 -13.28 8.49
N PRO A 102 4.17 -14.54 8.13
CA PRO A 102 3.33 -15.29 7.21
C PRO A 102 1.96 -15.55 7.85
N LEU A 103 0.94 -15.73 7.00
CA LEU A 103 -0.34 -16.29 7.44
C LEU A 103 -0.12 -17.70 8.00
N GLU A 104 -0.84 -18.05 9.06
CA GLU A 104 -0.83 -19.42 9.61
C GLU A 104 -1.71 -20.30 8.71
N ASP A 105 -1.20 -21.47 8.32
CA ASP A 105 -1.96 -22.44 7.55
C ASP A 105 -2.94 -23.16 8.50
N ASP A 106 -4.24 -22.89 8.39
CA ASP A 106 -5.31 -23.59 9.14
C ASP A 106 -5.37 -25.11 8.86
N ASP A 107 -4.59 -25.62 7.90
CA ASP A 107 -4.53 -27.03 7.52
C ASP A 107 -3.48 -27.86 8.30
N SER A 108 -2.75 -27.27 9.26
CA SER A 108 -2.03 -28.09 10.22
C SER A 108 -3.00 -28.61 11.29
N GLU A 109 -3.61 -29.77 11.03
CA GLU A 109 -4.06 -30.71 12.07
C GLU A 109 -2.85 -31.17 12.91
N ASN A 110 -2.25 -30.24 13.66
CA ASN A 110 -1.37 -30.62 14.75
C ASN A 110 -2.26 -30.72 15.98
N ASP A 111 -2.67 -31.96 16.24
CA ASP A 111 -3.41 -32.48 17.39
C ASP A 111 -2.57 -32.36 18.68
N ASP A 112 -2.07 -31.15 18.97
CA ASP A 112 -1.37 -30.82 20.20
C ASP A 112 -2.18 -29.78 20.99
N GLU A 113 -3.12 -30.37 21.74
CA GLU A 113 -3.66 -29.90 23.01
C GLU A 113 -4.60 -28.68 22.99
N LEU A 114 -5.89 -29.00 23.09
CA LEU A 114 -6.85 -28.22 23.87
C LEU A 114 -6.27 -27.95 25.27
N SER A 115 -5.59 -26.83 25.44
CA SER A 115 -5.28 -26.26 26.75
C SER A 115 -6.24 -25.11 27.03
N ASP A 116 -7.37 -25.44 27.65
CA ASP A 116 -8.11 -24.55 28.52
C ASP A 116 -7.20 -24.20 29.70
N ASP A 117 -6.38 -23.15 29.57
CA ASP A 117 -5.62 -22.58 30.67
C ASP A 117 -5.88 -21.08 30.77
N GLU A 118 -6.86 -20.77 31.63
CA GLU A 118 -7.04 -19.50 32.33
C GLU A 118 -5.76 -19.17 33.13
N SER A 119 -4.69 -18.78 32.43
CA SER A 119 -3.43 -18.33 33.01
C SER A 119 -2.95 -17.06 32.31
N ASP A 120 -3.26 -15.94 32.97
CA ASP A 120 -2.71 -14.61 32.76
C ASP A 120 -1.18 -14.60 32.98
N ASP A 121 -0.40 -14.78 31.92
CA ASP A 121 0.98 -14.27 31.82
C ASP A 121 1.41 -13.98 30.36
N GLY A 122 1.02 -12.81 29.85
CA GLY A 122 1.95 -11.84 29.25
C GLY A 122 2.74 -12.15 27.95
N ASN A 123 2.49 -13.21 27.18
CA ASN A 123 3.37 -13.55 26.04
C ASN A 123 2.73 -13.83 24.66
N ASN A 124 1.48 -13.42 24.43
CA ASN A 124 0.89 -13.44 23.08
C ASN A 124 1.15 -12.15 22.26
N ALA A 125 2.09 -11.30 22.70
CA ALA A 125 2.38 -9.99 22.11
C ALA A 125 3.36 -10.03 20.91
N LYS A 126 3.72 -11.19 20.36
CA LYS A 126 4.84 -11.33 19.41
C LYS A 126 4.48 -11.33 17.92
N LYS A 127 3.21 -11.28 17.52
CA LYS A 127 2.82 -11.45 16.10
C LYS A 127 2.04 -10.30 15.47
N GLU A 128 1.72 -9.24 16.21
CA GLU A 128 0.93 -8.14 15.64
C GLU A 128 1.78 -7.29 14.69
N ALA A 129 1.33 -7.22 13.44
CA ALA A 129 1.88 -6.30 12.46
C ALA A 129 1.51 -4.86 12.82
N ILE A 130 2.45 -3.94 12.63
CA ILE A 130 2.27 -2.55 13.02
C ILE A 130 2.58 -1.66 11.81
N MET A 131 1.66 -0.72 11.54
CA MET A 131 1.90 0.35 10.58
C MET A 131 2.20 1.65 11.30
N HIS A 132 3.43 2.12 11.15
CA HIS A 132 3.85 3.46 11.53
C HIS A 132 3.61 4.45 10.39
N SER A 133 3.43 5.73 10.72
CA SER A 133 3.35 6.78 9.69
C SER A 133 4.03 8.09 10.08
N VAL A 134 4.75 8.67 9.13
CA VAL A 134 5.27 10.03 9.21
C VAL A 134 4.70 10.84 8.06
N SER A 135 3.99 11.92 8.39
CA SER A 135 3.29 12.77 7.43
C SER A 135 4.02 14.09 7.18
N VAL A 136 3.87 14.62 5.97
CA VAL A 136 4.29 15.96 5.55
C VAL A 136 3.07 16.69 5.02
N SER A 137 2.75 17.87 5.56
CA SER A 137 1.60 18.65 5.09
C SER A 137 1.75 19.05 3.61
N HIS A 138 0.70 18.84 2.82
CA HIS A 138 0.66 19.14 1.40
C HIS A 138 -0.63 19.91 1.05
N TYR A 139 -0.53 20.91 0.18
CA TYR A 139 -1.69 21.68 -0.25
C TYR A 139 -2.19 21.22 -1.62
N GLY A 140 -3.44 20.75 -1.66
CA GLY A 140 -4.07 20.10 -2.82
C GLY A 140 -4.04 18.57 -2.70
N GLY A 141 -5.01 17.90 -3.31
CA GLY A 141 -5.08 16.44 -3.38
C GLY A 141 -3.96 15.86 -4.25
N VAL A 142 -3.38 14.74 -3.83
CA VAL A 142 -2.28 14.10 -4.55
C VAL A 142 -2.81 13.09 -5.56
N ASN A 143 -2.69 13.43 -6.84
CA ASN A 143 -3.13 12.59 -7.96
C ASN A 143 -2.15 11.45 -8.24
N ARG A 144 -0.85 11.75 -8.19
CA ARG A 144 0.21 10.75 -8.34
C ARG A 144 1.43 11.10 -7.51
N ILE A 145 1.95 10.12 -6.76
CA ILE A 145 3.25 10.18 -6.10
C ILE A 145 4.18 9.10 -6.65
N LYS A 146 5.45 9.47 -6.87
CA LYS A 146 6.51 8.52 -7.24
C LYS A 146 7.81 8.85 -6.51
N ASN A 147 8.38 7.88 -5.83
CA ASN A 147 9.64 8.04 -5.11
C ASN A 147 10.85 7.65 -5.98
N GLN A 148 12.01 8.20 -5.64
CA GLN A 148 13.29 7.88 -6.23
C GLN A 148 14.39 8.11 -5.20
N ARG A 149 15.32 7.17 -5.10
CA ARG A 149 16.57 7.35 -4.34
C ARG A 149 17.55 8.18 -5.17
N LEU A 150 18.02 9.29 -4.59
CA LEU A 150 19.02 10.19 -5.17
C LEU A 150 20.21 10.27 -4.20
N GLY A 151 21.25 9.47 -4.46
CA GLY A 151 22.26 9.16 -3.45
C GLY A 151 21.60 8.51 -2.22
N ASP A 152 21.92 9.03 -1.03
CA ASP A 152 21.34 8.57 0.23
C ASP A 152 19.97 9.23 0.55
N GLY A 153 19.51 10.14 -0.31
CA GLY A 153 18.25 10.87 -0.13
C GLY A 153 17.04 10.13 -0.71
N THR A 154 15.93 10.13 0.02
CA THR A 154 14.62 9.71 -0.50
C THR A 154 13.85 10.94 -0.95
N VAL A 155 13.64 11.06 -2.26
CA VAL A 155 12.88 12.16 -2.86
C VAL A 155 11.62 11.61 -3.51
N CYS A 156 10.54 12.37 -3.50
CA CYS A 156 9.35 12.05 -4.28
C CYS A 156 8.94 13.18 -5.21
N ALA A 157 8.43 12.80 -6.37
CA ALA A 157 7.71 13.66 -7.26
C ALA A 157 6.21 13.51 -6.99
N VAL A 158 5.51 14.62 -6.95
CA VAL A 158 4.08 14.72 -6.65
C VAL A 158 3.40 15.49 -7.76
N TRP A 159 2.34 14.90 -8.33
CA TRP A 159 1.38 15.58 -9.18
C TRP A 159 0.10 15.82 -8.37
N ASN A 160 -0.38 17.05 -8.29
CA ASN A 160 -1.59 17.39 -7.54
C ASN A 160 -2.75 17.98 -8.39
N ASP A 161 -3.93 18.00 -7.79
CA ASP A 161 -5.20 18.46 -8.38
C ASP A 161 -5.26 19.97 -8.69
N ILE A 162 -4.42 20.79 -8.04
CA ILE A 162 -4.29 22.22 -8.32
C ILE A 162 -3.31 22.52 -9.49
N GLY A 163 -2.94 21.50 -10.26
CA GLY A 163 -2.10 21.65 -11.45
C GLY A 163 -0.63 21.94 -11.16
N LYS A 164 -0.10 21.47 -10.02
CA LYS A 164 1.33 21.58 -9.70
C LYS A 164 2.01 20.22 -9.74
N VAL A 165 3.24 20.25 -10.25
CA VAL A 165 4.21 19.17 -10.14
C VAL A 165 5.31 19.62 -9.21
N GLN A 166 5.52 18.87 -8.13
CA GLN A 166 6.44 19.25 -7.05
C GLN A 166 7.41 18.12 -6.74
N LEU A 167 8.59 18.50 -6.22
CA LEU A 167 9.52 17.56 -5.61
C LEU A 167 9.61 17.82 -4.11
N TRP A 168 9.68 16.74 -3.34
CA TRP A 168 9.76 16.79 -1.88
C TRP A 168 10.89 15.90 -1.38
N ASN A 169 11.61 16.38 -0.37
CA ASN A 169 12.56 15.56 0.37
C ASN A 169 11.80 14.81 1.46
N LEU A 170 11.81 13.47 1.40
CA LEU A 170 11.20 12.60 2.40
C LEU A 170 12.24 11.85 3.22
N THR A 171 13.52 12.20 3.12
CA THR A 171 14.61 11.54 3.84
C THR A 171 14.38 11.60 5.36
N SER A 172 14.09 12.78 5.91
CA SER A 172 13.79 12.97 7.34
C SER A 172 12.60 12.11 7.78
N ALA A 173 11.53 12.09 7.00
CA ALA A 173 10.32 11.31 7.28
C ALA A 173 10.60 9.79 7.24
N MET A 174 11.38 9.34 6.27
CA MET A 174 11.81 7.95 6.14
C MET A 174 12.68 7.52 7.32
N ASP A 175 13.67 8.34 7.69
CA ASP A 175 14.56 8.08 8.81
C ASP A 175 13.79 7.98 10.13
N GLU A 176 12.85 8.91 10.37
CA GLU A 176 11.98 8.85 11.54
C GLU A 176 11.11 7.59 11.54
N CYS A 177 10.48 7.26 10.42
CA CYS A 177 9.64 6.07 10.30
C CYS A 177 10.43 4.77 10.51
N SER A 178 11.69 4.74 10.06
CA SER A 178 12.58 3.59 10.24
C SER A 178 12.93 3.35 11.73
N LYS A 179 13.05 4.42 12.52
CA LYS A 179 13.41 4.39 13.95
C LYS A 179 12.24 4.07 14.89
N MET A 180 11.00 4.17 14.42
CA MET A 180 9.81 3.84 15.24
C MET A 180 9.81 2.37 15.68
N SER A 181 9.34 2.12 16.90
CA SER A 181 9.46 0.83 17.57
C SER A 181 8.23 -0.06 17.36
N THR A 182 8.39 -1.37 17.37
CA THR A 182 7.27 -2.31 17.27
C THR A 182 6.43 -2.45 18.55
N LYS A 183 6.51 -1.47 19.48
CA LYS A 183 5.76 -1.51 20.74
C LYS A 183 4.35 -0.89 20.66
N GLY A 184 4.01 -0.31 19.51
CA GLY A 184 2.71 0.27 19.25
C GLY A 184 2.71 1.12 17.98
N LYS A 185 1.51 1.50 17.52
CA LYS A 185 1.37 2.42 16.38
C LYS A 185 1.97 3.79 16.77
N GLU A 186 2.87 4.30 15.93
CA GLU A 186 3.43 5.64 16.08
C GLU A 186 3.08 6.48 14.86
N GLU A 187 2.55 7.68 15.09
CA GLU A 187 2.26 8.67 14.06
C GLU A 187 3.00 9.98 14.37
N LYS A 188 3.67 10.54 13.36
CA LYS A 188 4.35 11.85 13.47
C LYS A 188 4.04 12.71 12.26
N GLN A 189 4.28 14.00 12.42
CA GLN A 189 4.24 14.97 11.34
C GLN A 189 5.54 15.77 11.34
N VAL A 190 6.19 15.85 10.19
CA VAL A 190 7.39 16.66 9.98
C VAL A 190 7.08 17.81 9.04
N GLN A 191 7.82 18.91 9.21
CA GLN A 191 7.68 20.09 8.38
C GLN A 191 8.75 20.08 7.30
N GLU A 192 8.31 19.90 6.06
CA GLU A 192 9.16 20.02 4.88
C GLU A 192 8.53 21.03 3.92
N LYS A 193 9.35 21.55 3.00
CA LYS A 193 8.89 22.39 1.89
C LYS A 193 9.24 21.71 0.58
N PRO A 194 8.50 21.99 -0.51
CA PRO A 194 8.86 21.45 -1.80
C PRO A 194 10.25 21.97 -2.21
N LEU A 195 11.13 21.05 -2.60
CA LEU A 195 12.45 21.35 -3.19
C LEU A 195 12.27 22.10 -4.51
N PHE A 196 11.21 21.78 -5.22
CA PHE A 196 10.90 22.32 -6.54
C PHE A 196 9.38 22.32 -6.74
N SER A 197 8.88 23.32 -7.47
CA SER A 197 7.47 23.40 -7.83
C SER A 197 7.32 24.00 -9.23
N TYR A 198 6.52 23.35 -10.07
CA TYR A 198 6.15 23.82 -11.39
C TYR A 198 4.64 23.85 -11.54
N ILE A 199 4.11 24.92 -12.13
CA ILE A 199 2.69 25.08 -12.42
C ILE A 199 2.45 24.69 -13.86
N THR A 200 1.53 23.74 -14.06
CA THR A 200 1.09 23.26 -15.37
C THR A 200 -0.20 23.97 -15.79
N LYS A 201 -0.60 23.83 -17.06
CA LYS A 201 -1.82 24.49 -17.57
C LYS A 201 -3.12 23.88 -17.02
N LYS A 202 -3.10 22.57 -16.77
CA LYS A 202 -4.21 21.78 -16.21
C LYS A 202 -3.63 20.70 -15.33
N GLU A 203 -4.45 20.15 -14.44
CA GLU A 203 -4.08 18.95 -13.71
C GLU A 203 -3.81 17.74 -14.63
N GLY A 204 -3.39 16.65 -14.02
CA GLY A 204 -2.90 15.46 -14.68
C GLY A 204 -2.70 14.34 -13.67
N PHE A 205 -2.31 13.19 -14.19
CA PHE A 205 -2.06 11.98 -13.40
C PHE A 205 -0.78 11.27 -13.82
N ALA A 206 -0.20 11.62 -14.97
CA ALA A 206 0.99 10.94 -15.47
C ALA A 206 2.25 11.51 -14.82
N LEU A 207 3.02 10.64 -14.18
CA LEU A 207 4.28 10.99 -13.52
C LEU A 207 5.19 9.77 -13.54
N GLY A 208 6.46 9.96 -13.89
CA GLY A 208 7.43 8.87 -13.93
C GLY A 208 8.88 9.35 -13.97
N TRP A 209 9.72 8.72 -13.16
CA TRP A 209 11.16 8.92 -13.16
C TRP A 209 11.83 8.24 -14.35
N SER A 210 12.89 8.85 -14.86
CA SER A 210 13.72 8.30 -15.92
C SER A 210 14.54 7.14 -15.39
N LYS A 211 14.54 6.02 -16.12
CA LYS A 211 15.41 4.87 -15.84
C LYS A 211 16.84 5.05 -16.38
N LEU A 212 17.05 6.05 -17.25
CA LEU A 212 18.31 6.26 -17.97
C LEU A 212 19.15 7.38 -17.36
N LYS A 213 18.51 8.36 -16.72
CA LYS A 213 19.15 9.52 -16.11
C LYS A 213 18.57 9.73 -14.72
N GLN A 214 19.39 9.49 -13.70
CA GLN A 214 18.98 9.65 -12.32
C GLN A 214 18.53 11.09 -12.06
N GLY A 215 17.40 11.25 -11.37
CA GLY A 215 16.83 12.56 -11.06
C GLY A 215 16.02 13.20 -12.19
N ASP A 216 16.14 12.75 -13.44
CA ASP A 216 15.25 13.22 -14.49
C ASP A 216 13.87 12.55 -14.34
N PHE A 217 12.81 13.29 -14.60
CA PHE A 217 11.46 12.74 -14.63
C PHE A 217 10.58 13.46 -15.64
N ALA A 218 9.43 12.87 -15.92
CA ALA A 218 8.45 13.41 -16.84
C ALA A 218 7.07 13.41 -16.18
N SER A 219 6.26 14.34 -16.66
CA SER A 219 4.91 14.57 -16.16
C SER A 219 3.99 14.85 -17.36
N GLY A 220 2.74 14.37 -17.34
CA GLY A 220 1.74 14.66 -18.37
C GLY A 220 0.46 15.30 -17.83
N ASP A 221 0.02 16.40 -18.45
CA ASP A 221 -1.22 17.10 -18.11
C ASP A 221 -2.41 16.75 -19.02
N GLN A 222 -3.63 17.07 -18.59
CA GLN A 222 -4.87 16.92 -19.38
C GLN A 222 -4.92 17.82 -20.63
N SER A 223 -3.95 18.73 -20.81
CA SER A 223 -3.83 19.54 -22.02
C SER A 223 -2.94 18.89 -23.09
N ARG A 224 -2.57 17.61 -22.92
CA ARG A 224 -1.70 16.83 -23.83
C ARG A 224 -0.26 17.37 -23.89
N ASN A 225 0.19 18.03 -22.83
CA ASN A 225 1.59 18.41 -22.70
C ASN A 225 2.31 17.38 -21.85
N ILE A 226 3.46 16.90 -22.35
CA ILE A 226 4.43 16.19 -21.52
C ILE A 226 5.56 17.16 -21.19
N HIS A 227 5.77 17.39 -19.89
CA HIS A 227 6.84 18.23 -19.37
C HIS A 227 8.00 17.33 -18.92
N LEU A 228 9.22 17.71 -19.28
CA LEU A 228 10.44 17.03 -18.85
C LEU A 228 11.15 17.89 -17.81
N TYR A 229 11.56 17.26 -16.72
CA TYR A 229 12.25 17.88 -15.60
C TYR A 229 13.63 17.25 -15.53
N ARG A 230 14.66 18.09 -15.65
CA ARG A 230 16.05 17.64 -15.65
C ARG A 230 16.75 18.06 -14.37
N MET A 231 17.43 17.11 -13.74
CA MET A 231 18.26 17.40 -12.58
C MET A 231 19.56 18.07 -13.05
N HIS A 232 19.90 19.19 -12.44
CA HIS A 232 21.14 19.93 -12.64
C HIS A 232 22.02 19.85 -11.39
N GLU A 233 23.27 20.31 -11.53
CA GLU A 233 24.20 20.42 -10.40
C GLU A 233 23.58 21.21 -9.23
N GLY A 234 23.95 20.81 -8.01
CA GLY A 234 23.41 21.41 -6.79
C GLY A 234 22.00 20.96 -6.41
N GLY A 235 21.46 19.90 -7.03
CA GLY A 235 20.15 19.36 -6.67
C GLY A 235 19.00 20.29 -7.07
N THR A 236 19.13 20.95 -8.21
CA THR A 236 18.10 21.83 -8.78
C THR A 236 17.45 21.14 -9.98
N TRP A 237 16.17 21.45 -10.24
CA TRP A 237 15.45 20.93 -11.40
C TRP A 237 15.06 22.06 -12.34
N VAL A 238 15.29 21.83 -13.63
CA VAL A 238 14.88 22.73 -14.70
C VAL A 238 13.86 22.03 -15.57
N VAL A 239 12.78 22.73 -15.90
CA VAL A 239 11.76 22.23 -16.83
C VAL A 239 12.14 22.64 -18.24
N ASP A 240 12.05 21.70 -19.17
CA ASP A 240 12.22 22.02 -20.59
C ASP A 240 11.16 23.04 -21.03
N GLN A 241 11.58 24.11 -21.72
CA GLN A 241 10.71 25.23 -22.07
C GLN A 241 9.59 24.83 -23.05
N ARG A 242 9.82 23.76 -23.83
CA ARG A 242 8.86 23.25 -24.80
C ARG A 242 8.37 21.89 -24.35
N ALA A 243 7.11 21.85 -23.93
CA ALA A 243 6.44 20.58 -23.70
C ALA A 243 6.35 19.75 -24.98
N LEU A 244 6.48 18.44 -24.84
CA LEU A 244 6.29 17.51 -25.95
C LEU A 244 4.80 17.33 -26.21
N ASN A 245 4.37 17.64 -27.43
CA ASN A 245 2.97 17.69 -27.85
C ASN A 245 2.69 16.90 -29.16
N GLY A 246 3.65 16.10 -29.62
CA GLY A 246 3.53 15.32 -30.86
C GLY A 246 2.61 14.09 -30.76
N HIS A 247 2.10 13.77 -29.57
CA HIS A 247 1.21 12.63 -29.35
C HIS A 247 -0.27 13.05 -29.49
N SER A 248 -1.07 12.24 -30.19
CA SER A 248 -2.47 12.53 -30.53
C SER A 248 -3.47 11.64 -29.76
N GLY A 249 -3.11 11.16 -28.57
CA GLY A 249 -4.02 10.40 -27.71
C GLY A 249 -5.06 11.30 -27.05
N LYS A 250 -6.34 10.90 -27.10
CA LYS A 250 -7.37 11.49 -26.24
C LYS A 250 -7.25 10.83 -24.84
N PRO A 251 -7.11 11.60 -23.75
CA PRO A 251 -7.31 11.03 -22.42
C PRO A 251 -8.79 10.68 -22.30
N TYR A 252 -9.11 9.39 -22.26
CA TYR A 252 -10.40 8.93 -21.79
C TYR A 252 -10.34 8.97 -20.26
N LEU A 253 -11.11 9.87 -19.67
CA LEU A 253 -11.54 9.81 -18.27
C LEU A 253 -12.96 9.27 -18.27
#